data_AF-A0A227JJN9-F1
#
_entry.id   AF-A0A227JJN9-F1
#
_cell.length_a   1.000
_cell.length_b   1.000
_cell.length_c   1.000
_cell.angle_alpha   90.00
_cell.angle_beta   90.00
_cell.angle_gamma   90.00
#
_symmetry.space_group_name_H-M   'P 1'
#
loop_
_entity.id
_entity.type
_entity.pdbx_description
1 polymer ?
#
loop_
_entity_poly.entity_id
_entity_poly.type
_entity_poly.pdbx_seq_one_letter_code
_entity_poly.pdbx_strand_id
1 'polypeptide(L)'
;MNQLNWKDVTPSFEQYEDILKSASSLPKKKFVELQPRLLATVERFKKIKGLTRVLVINCADNTVYRKFICDVVTDGLEPTIMTESLDAKLLFDRYSVDLKGDVVVEAGLLSKANGGYLILPANLILANPGYWPSIKSAIQGKPVNPLNVSPTRLPILTADEKEFDVKIIVTGDRNQLADLEYVDEDFSTGLTMYTEVEEDIHLSASNLELYVGLVNWICSEYGFPSLDDGAFQRLLLAGMRLTEDQHYLPLGVMWHCQLLSLAAQFSDQNIIDYVAIDKAIDDKYYRESYLPQRAVYDILDGQVIIETTGEQIGQINGLTVIDMAGHPVSYGEPARISCVIHFGDGDISDVERKAELG
;
A
#
# COMPACT_ATOMS: atom_id res chain seq x y z
N MET A 1 -3.34 -36.35 24.61
CA MET A 1 -3.34 -35.02 23.98
C MET A 1 -2.55 -34.10 24.90
N ASN A 2 -1.37 -33.65 24.48
CA ASN A 2 -0.72 -32.55 25.19
C ASN A 2 -1.60 -31.32 24.97
N GLN A 3 -2.37 -30.94 26.00
CA GLN A 3 -3.02 -29.63 26.02
C GLN A 3 -1.89 -28.60 26.08
N LEU A 4 -1.45 -28.13 24.90
CA LEU A 4 -0.72 -26.87 24.82
C LEU A 4 -1.66 -25.81 25.39
N ASN A 5 -1.17 -25.06 26.38
CA ASN A 5 -1.92 -23.92 26.87
C ASN A 5 -2.04 -22.94 25.69
N TRP A 6 -3.22 -22.39 25.42
CA TRP A 6 -3.36 -21.43 24.32
C TRP A 6 -2.45 -20.20 24.51
N LYS A 7 -2.02 -19.95 25.76
CA LYS A 7 -0.98 -18.96 26.11
C LYS A 7 0.42 -19.32 25.63
N ASP A 8 0.71 -20.59 25.37
CA ASP A 8 1.97 -21.06 24.78
C ASP A 8 2.01 -20.82 23.26
N VAL A 9 0.95 -20.24 22.67
CA VAL A 9 0.80 -19.97 21.24
C VAL A 9 1.09 -18.49 20.92
N THR A 10 1.47 -17.68 21.91
CA THR A 10 1.93 -16.30 21.67
C THR A 10 3.37 -16.30 21.16
N PRO A 11 3.72 -15.41 20.20
CA PRO A 11 5.09 -15.26 19.74
C PRO A 11 6.06 -15.04 20.92
N SER A 12 7.14 -15.82 20.96
CA SER A 12 8.20 -15.65 21.95
C SER A 12 9.28 -14.70 21.43
N PHE A 13 9.65 -13.73 22.28
CA PHE A 13 10.72 -12.76 21.99
C PHE A 13 12.01 -13.01 22.78
N GLU A 14 12.14 -14.17 23.45
CA GLU A 14 13.31 -14.47 24.30
C GLU A 14 14.64 -14.30 23.55
N GLN A 15 14.70 -14.76 22.30
CA GLN A 15 15.89 -14.64 21.45
C GLN A 15 16.19 -13.21 20.96
N TYR A 16 15.30 -12.26 21.23
CA TYR A 16 15.40 -10.86 20.80
C TYR A 16 15.48 -9.88 21.98
N GLU A 17 15.50 -10.36 23.22
CA GLU A 17 15.48 -9.50 24.41
C GLU A 17 16.58 -8.45 24.44
N ASP A 18 17.80 -8.80 24.01
CA ASP A 18 18.94 -7.88 24.04
C ASP A 18 18.74 -6.71 23.06
N ILE A 19 18.13 -6.97 21.90
CA ILE A 19 17.76 -5.95 20.92
C ILE A 19 16.64 -5.08 21.49
N LEU A 20 15.64 -5.70 22.12
CA LEU A 20 14.49 -4.99 22.68
C LEU A 20 14.86 -4.07 23.86
N LYS A 21 15.76 -4.52 24.74
CA LYS A 21 16.29 -3.71 25.86
C LYS A 21 17.09 -2.48 25.42
N SER A 22 17.54 -2.46 24.17
CA SER A 22 18.28 -1.34 23.58
C SER A 22 17.50 -0.64 22.46
N ALA A 23 16.23 -1.01 22.23
CA ALA A 23 15.46 -0.62 21.05
C ALA A 23 15.32 0.90 20.89
N SER A 24 15.02 1.61 21.98
CA SER A 24 14.89 3.07 22.01
C SER A 24 16.19 3.81 21.63
N SER A 25 17.34 3.13 21.76
CA SER A 25 18.66 3.69 21.46
C SER A 25 19.18 3.31 20.06
N LEU A 26 18.52 2.37 19.37
CA LEU A 26 18.98 1.90 18.06
C LEU A 26 18.88 3.02 17.00
N PRO A 27 19.84 3.07 16.06
CA PRO A 27 19.89 4.12 15.06
C PRO A 27 18.66 4.08 14.16
N LYS A 28 18.15 5.27 13.82
CA LYS A 28 17.03 5.46 12.91
C LYS A 28 17.36 4.88 11.53
N LYS A 29 16.39 4.21 10.92
CA LYS A 29 16.45 3.66 9.56
C LYS A 29 15.29 4.18 8.74
N LYS A 30 15.55 4.83 7.62
CA LYS A 30 14.48 5.32 6.74
C LYS A 30 13.74 4.13 6.14
N PHE A 31 12.47 4.34 5.81
CA PHE A 31 11.65 3.35 5.11
C PHE A 31 12.35 2.71 3.90
N VAL A 32 12.98 3.55 3.07
CA VAL A 32 13.64 3.11 1.84
C VAL A 32 14.87 2.22 2.09
N GLU A 33 15.51 2.30 3.26
CA GLU A 33 16.64 1.43 3.62
C GLU A 33 16.21 -0.02 3.83
N LEU A 34 14.91 -0.26 4.12
CA LEU A 34 14.33 -1.59 4.26
C LEU A 34 13.74 -2.11 2.94
N GLN A 35 14.01 -1.44 1.81
CA GLN A 35 13.47 -1.76 0.49
C GLN A 35 14.59 -2.13 -0.50
N PRO A 36 15.40 -3.19 -0.25
CA PRO A 36 16.59 -3.47 -1.04
C PRO A 36 16.29 -3.79 -2.51
N ARG A 37 15.17 -4.48 -2.79
CA ARG A 37 14.76 -4.81 -4.16
C ARG A 37 14.32 -3.57 -4.93
N LEU A 38 13.57 -2.68 -4.29
CA LEU A 38 13.18 -1.38 -4.86
C LEU A 38 14.43 -0.55 -5.19
N LEU A 39 15.33 -0.36 -4.22
CA LEU A 39 16.57 0.41 -4.41
C LEU A 39 17.41 -0.16 -5.56
N ALA A 40 17.62 -1.48 -5.58
CA ALA A 40 18.38 -2.14 -6.63
C ALA A 40 17.72 -2.00 -8.01
N THR A 41 16.39 -1.99 -8.07
CA THR A 41 15.66 -1.87 -9.33
C THR A 41 15.68 -0.45 -9.85
N VAL A 42 15.46 0.55 -9.00
CA VAL A 42 15.57 1.97 -9.38
C VAL A 42 16.97 2.26 -9.90
N GLU A 43 18.03 1.80 -9.22
CA GLU A 43 19.41 2.00 -9.68
C GLU A 43 19.72 1.33 -11.04
N ARG A 44 19.08 0.19 -11.34
CA ARG A 44 19.16 -0.44 -12.67
C ARG A 44 18.39 0.36 -13.71
N PHE A 45 17.17 0.80 -13.38
CA PHE A 45 16.32 1.57 -14.26
C PHE A 45 16.97 2.90 -14.67
N LYS A 46 17.65 3.59 -13.75
CA LYS A 46 18.43 4.80 -14.03
C LYS A 46 19.49 4.56 -15.12
N LYS A 47 20.19 3.43 -15.05
CA LYS A 47 21.31 3.07 -15.97
C LYS A 47 20.85 2.49 -17.31
N ILE A 48 19.62 1.98 -17.39
CA ILE A 48 19.09 1.39 -18.62
C ILE A 48 18.94 2.46 -19.71
N LYS A 49 19.33 2.07 -20.92
CA LYS A 49 19.19 2.87 -22.15
C LYS A 49 18.35 2.09 -23.16
N GLY A 50 17.74 2.79 -24.10
CA GLY A 50 16.97 2.18 -25.18
C GLY A 50 15.47 2.29 -24.97
N LEU A 51 14.74 1.22 -25.32
CA LEU A 51 13.27 1.24 -25.39
C LEU A 51 12.60 1.21 -24.01
N THR A 52 13.25 0.65 -22.99
CA THR A 52 12.69 0.58 -21.65
C THR A 52 12.66 1.97 -21.01
N ARG A 53 11.47 2.58 -20.98
CA ARG A 53 11.24 3.97 -20.55
C ARG A 53 10.25 4.09 -19.40
N VAL A 54 9.64 3.00 -18.98
CA VAL A 54 8.64 2.96 -17.90
C VAL A 54 9.12 2.04 -16.78
N LEU A 55 8.99 2.47 -15.53
CA LEU A 55 9.12 1.64 -14.35
C LEU A 55 7.77 1.62 -13.63
N VAL A 56 7.19 0.45 -13.49
CA VAL A 56 5.99 0.22 -12.69
C VAL A 56 6.41 -0.21 -11.29
N ILE A 57 5.80 0.41 -10.28
CA ILE A 57 6.04 0.14 -8.86
C ILE A 57 4.71 -0.23 -8.21
N ASN A 58 4.59 -1.48 -7.75
CA ASN A 58 3.46 -1.89 -6.91
C ASN A 58 3.62 -1.27 -5.52
N CYS A 59 2.71 -0.38 -5.12
CA CYS A 59 2.66 0.22 -3.79
C CYS A 59 1.31 0.86 -3.51
N ALA A 60 1.04 1.21 -2.25
CA ALA A 60 -0.12 2.01 -1.89
C ALA A 60 -0.16 3.32 -2.71
N ASP A 61 -1.26 3.55 -3.42
CA ASP A 61 -1.43 4.68 -4.34
C ASP A 61 -1.80 5.98 -3.60
N ASN A 62 -0.84 6.55 -2.90
CA ASN A 62 -0.97 7.83 -2.23
C ASN A 62 0.31 8.67 -2.30
N THR A 63 0.18 9.96 -1.99
CA THR A 63 1.28 10.93 -2.09
C THR A 63 2.43 10.63 -1.12
N VAL A 64 2.18 9.95 0.02
CA VAL A 64 3.25 9.60 0.98
C VAL A 64 4.21 8.59 0.36
N TYR A 65 3.69 7.50 -0.19
CA TYR A 65 4.53 6.49 -0.84
C TYR A 65 5.17 7.02 -2.11
N ARG A 66 4.45 7.83 -2.92
CA ARG A 66 5.06 8.51 -4.07
C ARG A 66 6.21 9.43 -3.66
N LYS A 67 6.13 10.10 -2.51
CA LYS A 67 7.25 10.91 -1.99
C LYS A 67 8.45 10.02 -1.63
N PHE A 68 8.25 8.87 -1.00
CA PHE A 68 9.35 7.92 -0.74
C PHE A 68 10.00 7.46 -2.05
N ILE A 69 9.21 7.12 -3.07
CA ILE A 69 9.72 6.78 -4.39
C ILE A 69 10.49 7.96 -5.01
N CYS A 70 9.95 9.17 -4.91
CA CYS A 70 10.60 10.38 -5.39
C CYS A 70 11.97 10.58 -4.74
N ASP A 71 12.06 10.40 -3.41
CA ASP A 71 13.31 10.53 -2.67
C ASP A 71 14.35 9.49 -3.14
N VAL A 72 13.94 8.24 -3.37
CA VAL A 72 14.82 7.18 -3.91
C VAL A 72 15.36 7.53 -5.30
N VAL A 73 14.53 8.14 -6.14
CA VAL A 73 14.90 8.50 -7.52
C VAL A 73 15.78 9.75 -7.54
N THR A 74 15.49 10.73 -6.67
CA THR A 74 16.10 12.07 -6.61
C THR A 74 17.49 12.08 -5.98
N ASP A 75 18.04 10.95 -5.52
CA ASP A 75 19.43 10.83 -5.04
C ASP A 75 20.50 11.17 -6.11
N GLY A 76 20.12 11.64 -7.32
CA GLY A 76 20.99 12.12 -8.39
C GLY A 76 20.77 13.60 -8.79
N LEU A 77 21.45 14.04 -9.85
CA LEU A 77 21.34 15.40 -10.43
C LEU A 77 20.21 15.53 -11.46
N GLU A 78 19.50 14.44 -11.73
CA GLU A 78 18.51 14.34 -12.80
C GLU A 78 17.16 14.95 -12.34
N PRO A 79 16.46 15.73 -13.18
CA PRO A 79 15.20 16.35 -12.80
C PRO A 79 14.13 15.29 -12.54
N THR A 80 13.61 15.26 -11.31
CA THR A 80 12.55 14.34 -10.91
C THR A 80 11.31 15.13 -10.54
N ILE A 81 10.19 14.82 -11.20
CA ILE A 81 8.93 15.54 -11.02
C ILE A 81 7.84 14.55 -10.66
N MET A 82 7.10 14.83 -9.60
CA MET A 82 5.87 14.14 -9.25
C MET A 82 4.67 14.95 -9.74
N THR A 83 3.68 14.29 -10.33
CA THR A 83 2.42 14.93 -10.74
C THR A 83 1.20 14.18 -10.20
N GLU A 84 0.18 14.95 -9.85
CA GLU A 84 -1.16 14.47 -9.45
C GLU A 84 -2.21 14.85 -10.52
N SER A 85 -1.76 15.19 -11.73
CA SER A 85 -2.62 15.53 -12.87
C SER A 85 -2.01 15.07 -14.19
N LEU A 86 -2.87 14.56 -15.09
CA LEU A 86 -2.56 14.30 -16.50
C LEU A 86 -3.23 15.31 -17.44
N ASP A 87 -3.59 16.50 -16.96
CA ASP A 87 -4.04 17.57 -17.86
C ASP A 87 -2.96 17.85 -18.91
N ALA A 88 -3.31 17.71 -20.19
CA ALA A 88 -2.42 17.96 -21.31
C ALA A 88 -1.74 19.33 -21.25
N LYS A 89 -2.43 20.37 -20.72
CA LYS A 89 -1.88 21.73 -20.57
C LYS A 89 -0.75 21.82 -19.54
N LEU A 90 -0.71 20.89 -18.59
CA LEU A 90 0.36 20.76 -17.61
C LEU A 90 1.46 19.85 -18.14
N LEU A 91 1.10 18.72 -18.76
CA LEU A 91 2.05 17.72 -19.24
C LEU A 91 2.96 18.24 -20.37
N PHE A 92 2.35 18.83 -21.40
CA PHE A 92 3.04 19.26 -22.61
C PHE A 92 3.39 20.74 -22.58
N ASP A 93 4.41 21.13 -23.33
CA ASP A 93 4.73 22.53 -23.57
C ASP A 93 3.53 23.23 -24.18
N ARG A 94 3.37 24.50 -23.84
CA ARG A 94 2.28 25.33 -24.37
C ARG A 94 2.84 26.62 -24.92
N TYR A 95 2.12 27.22 -25.86
CA TYR A 95 2.45 28.54 -26.34
C TYR A 95 1.21 29.43 -26.40
N SER A 96 1.43 30.70 -26.07
CA SER A 96 0.44 31.76 -26.23
C SER A 96 0.95 32.78 -27.24
N VAL A 97 0.02 33.34 -28.00
CA VAL A 97 0.30 34.39 -28.98
C VAL A 97 -0.19 35.69 -28.38
N ASP A 98 0.68 36.70 -28.31
CA ASP A 98 0.30 38.02 -27.81
C ASP A 98 -0.54 38.81 -28.84
N LEU A 99 -0.87 40.07 -28.54
CA LEU A 99 -1.64 40.92 -29.47
C LEU A 99 -0.84 41.36 -30.71
N LYS A 100 0.48 41.27 -30.66
CA LYS A 100 1.39 41.63 -31.75
C LYS A 100 1.71 40.44 -32.65
N GLY A 101 1.36 39.22 -32.24
CA GLY A 101 1.64 37.98 -32.95
C GLY A 101 2.90 37.25 -32.47
N ASP A 102 3.53 37.74 -31.40
CA ASP A 102 4.72 37.15 -30.79
C ASP A 102 4.33 35.92 -29.96
N VAL A 103 5.14 34.87 -30.05
CA VAL A 103 4.89 33.58 -29.38
C VAL A 103 5.68 33.49 -28.08
N VAL A 104 4.98 33.22 -26.98
CA VAL A 104 5.56 32.93 -25.66
C VAL A 104 5.32 31.46 -25.33
N VAL A 105 6.40 30.69 -25.22
CA VAL A 105 6.36 29.26 -24.87
C VAL A 105 6.56 29.08 -23.37
N GLU A 106 5.74 28.24 -22.76
CA GLU A 106 5.84 27.83 -21.36
C GLU A 106 6.07 26.32 -21.27
N ALA A 107 7.09 25.93 -20.50
CA ALA A 107 7.47 24.53 -20.35
C ALA A 107 6.44 23.72 -19.55
N GLY A 108 6.01 22.60 -20.13
CA GLY A 108 5.21 21.56 -19.48
C GLY A 108 6.06 20.67 -18.57
N LEU A 109 5.40 19.71 -17.92
CA LEU A 109 6.06 18.77 -17.01
C LEU A 109 7.09 17.89 -17.73
N LEU A 110 6.81 17.45 -18.97
CA LEU A 110 7.77 16.67 -19.76
C LEU A 110 9.04 17.48 -20.07
N SER A 111 8.92 18.76 -20.40
CA SER A 111 10.07 19.65 -20.57
C SER A 111 10.89 19.81 -19.30
N LYS A 112 10.20 19.98 -18.16
CA LYS A 112 10.87 20.17 -16.88
C LYS A 112 11.54 18.89 -16.37
N ALA A 113 11.00 17.72 -16.72
CA ALA A 113 11.57 16.40 -16.41
C ALA A 113 12.58 15.91 -17.45
N ASN A 114 12.89 16.72 -18.48
CA ASN A 114 13.74 16.30 -19.58
C ASN A 114 15.16 15.94 -19.10
N GLY A 115 15.62 14.74 -19.45
CA GLY A 115 16.84 14.13 -18.94
C GLY A 115 16.69 13.41 -17.60
N GLY A 116 15.46 13.25 -17.10
CA GLY A 116 15.17 12.64 -15.80
C GLY A 116 13.84 11.87 -15.77
N TYR A 117 13.05 12.09 -14.72
CA TYR A 117 11.91 11.23 -14.36
C TYR A 117 10.63 12.00 -14.13
N LEU A 118 9.51 11.44 -14.60
CA LEU A 118 8.16 11.87 -14.23
C LEU A 118 7.46 10.73 -13.47
N ILE A 119 7.11 10.98 -12.22
CA ILE A 119 6.39 10.06 -11.35
C ILE A 119 4.90 10.41 -11.38
N LEU A 120 4.06 9.42 -11.66
CA LEU A 120 2.62 9.59 -11.70
C LEU A 120 1.88 8.33 -11.22
N PRO A 121 0.70 8.49 -10.62
CA PRO A 121 -0.10 7.35 -10.18
C PRO A 121 -0.81 6.64 -11.34
N ALA A 122 -0.93 5.32 -11.24
CA ALA A 122 -1.64 4.45 -12.17
C ALA A 122 -3.10 4.89 -12.36
N ASN A 123 -3.74 5.31 -11.27
CA ASN A 123 -5.13 5.77 -11.27
C ASN A 123 -5.37 6.92 -12.27
N LEU A 124 -4.40 7.80 -12.51
CA LEU A 124 -4.57 8.93 -13.43
C LEU A 124 -4.54 8.46 -14.88
N ILE A 125 -3.69 7.48 -15.21
CA ILE A 125 -3.68 6.86 -16.53
C ILE A 125 -5.02 6.16 -16.77
N LEU A 126 -5.47 5.35 -15.80
CA LEU A 126 -6.75 4.64 -15.88
C LEU A 126 -7.96 5.58 -16.01
N ALA A 127 -7.95 6.71 -15.29
CA ALA A 127 -8.99 7.72 -15.38
C ALA A 127 -8.94 8.53 -16.69
N ASN A 128 -7.78 8.58 -17.36
CA ASN A 128 -7.56 9.37 -18.56
C ASN A 128 -6.85 8.58 -19.66
N PRO A 129 -7.41 7.45 -20.13
CA PRO A 129 -6.71 6.54 -21.04
C PRO A 129 -6.38 7.18 -22.39
N GLY A 130 -7.12 8.22 -22.79
CA GLY A 130 -6.87 8.98 -24.02
C GLY A 130 -5.56 9.77 -24.04
N TYR A 131 -4.97 10.10 -22.88
CA TYR A 131 -3.69 10.83 -22.83
C TYR A 131 -2.47 9.90 -22.90
N TRP A 132 -2.63 8.64 -22.50
CA TRP A 132 -1.52 7.69 -22.43
C TRP A 132 -0.79 7.46 -23.78
N PRO A 133 -1.48 7.27 -24.92
CA PRO A 133 -0.80 7.12 -26.21
C PRO A 133 0.13 8.29 -26.57
N SER A 134 -0.27 9.52 -26.23
CA SER A 134 0.53 10.72 -26.47
C SER A 134 1.75 10.78 -25.56
N ILE A 135 1.61 10.42 -24.27
CA ILE A 135 2.71 10.33 -23.31
C ILE A 135 3.71 9.27 -23.77
N LYS A 136 3.21 8.07 -24.11
CA LYS A 136 4.00 6.95 -24.61
C LYS A 136 4.77 7.31 -25.88
N SER A 137 4.10 7.96 -26.83
CA SER A 137 4.72 8.49 -28.06
C SER A 137 5.85 9.48 -27.74
N ALA A 138 5.64 10.40 -26.81
CA ALA A 138 6.62 11.40 -26.41
C ALA A 138 7.88 10.78 -25.80
N ILE A 139 7.73 9.85 -24.85
CA ILE A 139 8.88 9.20 -24.18
C ILE A 139 9.62 8.19 -25.07
N GLN A 140 9.00 7.77 -26.17
CA GLN A 140 9.64 6.98 -27.24
C GLN A 140 10.43 7.85 -28.23
N GLY A 141 10.53 9.16 -27.99
CA GLY A 141 11.35 10.09 -28.78
C GLY A 141 10.65 10.66 -30.01
N LYS A 142 9.32 10.58 -30.12
CA LYS A 142 8.60 11.29 -31.18
C LYS A 142 8.50 12.78 -30.83
N PRO A 143 8.81 13.70 -31.77
CA PRO A 143 8.62 15.13 -31.56
C PRO A 143 7.17 15.46 -31.20
N VAL A 144 6.98 16.34 -30.22
CA VAL A 144 5.67 16.80 -29.77
C VAL A 144 5.55 18.29 -30.05
N ASN A 145 4.43 18.67 -30.68
CA ASN A 145 4.08 20.07 -30.88
C ASN A 145 3.55 20.69 -29.58
N PRO A 146 3.97 21.90 -29.20
CA PRO A 146 3.42 22.59 -28.04
C PRO A 146 1.95 22.97 -28.28
N LEU A 147 1.16 22.96 -27.20
CA LEU A 147 -0.27 23.24 -27.23
C LEU A 147 -0.54 24.75 -27.36
N ASN A 148 -1.37 25.14 -28.34
CA ASN A 148 -1.82 26.52 -28.49
C ASN A 148 -2.92 26.83 -27.46
N VAL A 149 -2.64 27.73 -26.50
CA VAL A 149 -3.62 28.18 -25.50
C VAL A 149 -4.40 29.44 -25.91
N SER A 150 -4.06 30.04 -27.05
CA SER A 150 -4.74 31.19 -27.64
C SER A 150 -5.15 30.91 -29.09
N PRO A 151 -6.05 29.95 -29.35
CA PRO A 151 -6.33 29.45 -30.71
C PRO A 151 -6.97 30.50 -31.63
N THR A 152 -7.53 31.57 -31.07
CA THR A 152 -8.13 32.67 -31.83
C THR A 152 -7.11 33.67 -32.38
N ARG A 153 -5.81 33.48 -32.11
CA ARG A 153 -4.72 34.37 -32.54
C ARG A 153 -3.78 33.63 -33.48
N LEU A 154 -3.36 34.32 -34.54
CA LEU A 154 -2.44 33.78 -35.54
C LEU A 154 -1.00 34.13 -35.16
N PRO A 155 -0.13 33.13 -34.94
CA PRO A 155 1.28 33.38 -34.65
C PRO A 155 2.03 33.85 -35.90
N ILE A 156 2.99 34.76 -35.74
CA ILE A 156 3.91 35.17 -36.83
C ILE A 156 4.91 34.05 -37.16
N LEU A 157 5.36 33.32 -36.12
CA LEU A 157 6.24 32.16 -36.22
C LEU A 157 5.62 30.98 -35.48
N THR A 158 5.68 29.78 -36.07
CA THR A 158 5.22 28.57 -35.40
C THR A 158 6.18 28.19 -34.27
N ALA A 159 5.63 27.73 -33.14
CA ALA A 159 6.45 27.15 -32.08
C ALA A 159 7.02 25.81 -32.55
N ASP A 160 8.32 25.60 -32.30
CA ASP A 160 9.03 24.40 -32.74
C ASP A 160 8.58 23.15 -31.98
N GLU A 161 8.57 22.02 -32.68
CA GLU A 161 8.39 20.71 -32.06
C GLU A 161 9.59 20.34 -31.17
N LYS A 162 9.34 19.55 -30.13
CA LYS A 162 10.37 19.16 -29.16
C LYS A 162 10.34 17.67 -28.88
N GLU A 163 11.52 17.06 -28.85
CA GLU A 163 11.73 15.70 -28.34
C GLU A 163 12.01 15.73 -26.84
N PHE A 164 11.51 14.71 -26.13
CA PHE A 164 11.68 14.59 -24.68
C PHE A 164 12.45 13.31 -24.33
N ASP A 165 13.50 13.45 -23.54
CA ASP A 165 14.24 12.34 -22.95
C ASP A 165 13.78 12.13 -21.50
N VAL A 166 12.58 11.58 -21.32
CA VAL A 166 11.97 11.39 -19.99
C VAL A 166 11.70 9.92 -19.75
N LYS A 167 12.01 9.44 -18.54
CA LYS A 167 11.57 8.13 -18.04
C LYS A 167 10.34 8.29 -17.14
N ILE A 168 9.35 7.42 -17.30
CA ILE A 168 8.13 7.45 -16.49
C ILE A 168 8.25 6.44 -15.36
N ILE A 169 7.80 6.83 -14.17
CA ILE A 169 7.61 5.94 -13.04
C ILE A 169 6.12 5.94 -12.70
N VAL A 170 5.48 4.78 -12.83
CA VAL A 170 4.06 4.58 -12.54
C VAL A 170 3.94 3.88 -11.19
N THR A 171 3.23 4.49 -10.24
CA THR A 171 2.94 3.90 -8.93
C THR A 171 1.49 3.49 -8.84
N GLY A 172 1.18 2.29 -8.35
CA GLY A 172 -0.21 1.86 -8.17
C GLY A 172 -0.30 0.57 -7.37
N ASP A 173 -1.49 0.27 -6.85
CA ASP A 173 -1.74 -1.01 -6.21
C ASP A 173 -1.87 -2.14 -7.25
N ARG A 174 -1.85 -3.39 -6.77
CA ARG A 174 -1.89 -4.58 -7.62
C ARG A 174 -3.08 -4.61 -8.58
N ASN A 175 -4.26 -4.13 -8.16
CA ASN A 175 -5.45 -4.12 -9.00
C ASN A 175 -5.34 -3.04 -10.08
N GLN A 176 -4.91 -1.83 -9.72
CA GLN A 176 -4.68 -0.76 -10.67
C GLN A 176 -3.63 -1.14 -11.73
N LEU A 177 -2.56 -1.83 -11.33
CA LEU A 177 -1.54 -2.28 -12.27
C LEU A 177 -2.04 -3.39 -13.19
N ALA A 178 -2.87 -4.31 -12.68
CA ALA A 178 -3.53 -5.32 -13.50
C ALA A 178 -4.48 -4.68 -14.53
N ASP A 179 -5.25 -3.68 -14.12
CA ASP A 179 -6.13 -2.93 -15.03
C ASP A 179 -5.32 -2.17 -16.11
N LEU A 180 -4.16 -1.60 -15.76
CA LEU A 180 -3.28 -0.95 -16.73
C LEU A 180 -2.75 -1.94 -17.77
N GLU A 181 -2.30 -3.11 -17.33
CA GLU A 181 -1.84 -4.18 -18.22
C GLU A 181 -2.96 -4.63 -19.17
N TYR A 182 -4.19 -4.74 -18.66
CA TYR A 182 -5.35 -5.08 -19.48
C TYR A 182 -5.65 -4.03 -20.56
N VAL A 183 -5.44 -2.74 -20.27
CA VAL A 183 -5.70 -1.64 -21.20
C VAL A 183 -4.57 -1.45 -22.22
N ASP A 184 -3.31 -1.71 -21.86
CA ASP A 184 -2.15 -1.59 -22.75
C ASP A 184 -1.10 -2.66 -22.42
N GLU A 185 -0.98 -3.65 -23.31
CA GLU A 185 -0.02 -4.77 -23.18
C GLU A 185 1.44 -4.31 -23.04
N ASP A 186 1.80 -3.08 -23.45
CA ASP A 186 3.17 -2.59 -23.29
C ASP A 186 3.60 -2.39 -21.82
N PHE A 187 2.65 -2.41 -20.87
CA PHE A 187 2.99 -2.49 -19.45
C PHE A 187 3.56 -3.86 -19.05
N SER A 188 3.31 -4.92 -19.82
CA SER A 188 3.90 -6.25 -19.62
C SER A 188 4.93 -6.67 -20.68
N THR A 189 5.18 -5.84 -21.70
CA THR A 189 6.28 -6.04 -22.66
C THR A 189 7.58 -5.35 -22.23
N GLY A 190 8.64 -5.49 -23.04
CA GLY A 190 9.98 -4.95 -22.76
C GLY A 190 10.11 -3.41 -22.66
N LEU A 191 9.01 -2.66 -22.85
CA LEU A 191 8.96 -1.22 -22.59
C LEU A 191 9.08 -0.89 -21.08
N THR A 192 8.73 -1.85 -20.24
CA THR A 192 8.46 -1.63 -18.82
C THR A 192 9.35 -2.49 -17.92
N MET A 193 9.83 -1.91 -16.83
CA MET A 193 10.40 -2.64 -15.70
C MET A 193 9.40 -2.69 -14.54
N TYR A 194 9.59 -3.66 -13.65
CA TYR A 194 8.73 -3.87 -12.50
C TYR A 194 9.53 -3.93 -11.20
N THR A 195 8.96 -3.37 -10.13
CA THR A 195 9.39 -3.60 -8.75
C THR A 195 8.21 -3.39 -7.81
N GLU A 196 8.41 -3.69 -6.52
CA GLU A 196 7.37 -3.56 -5.51
C GLU A 196 7.96 -2.86 -4.28
N VAL A 197 7.09 -2.14 -3.57
CA VAL A 197 7.33 -1.76 -2.19
C VAL A 197 6.88 -2.93 -1.31
N GLU A 198 7.82 -3.52 -0.59
CA GLU A 198 7.55 -4.64 0.32
C GLU A 198 6.79 -4.13 1.55
N GLU A 199 5.67 -4.77 1.87
CA GLU A 199 4.79 -4.35 2.95
C GLU A 199 5.13 -4.99 4.30
N ASP A 200 6.00 -5.99 4.32
CA ASP A 200 6.45 -6.71 5.50
C ASP A 200 7.93 -7.12 5.41
N ILE A 201 8.48 -7.55 6.55
CA ILE A 201 9.83 -8.06 6.67
C ILE A 201 9.84 -9.31 7.54
N HIS A 202 10.57 -10.34 7.11
CA HIS A 202 10.76 -11.55 7.90
C HIS A 202 11.53 -11.24 9.19
N LEU A 203 11.07 -11.79 10.32
CA LEU A 203 11.66 -11.63 11.62
C LEU A 203 12.96 -12.42 11.75
N SER A 204 14.05 -11.70 11.97
CA SER A 204 15.37 -12.24 12.31
C SER A 204 16.07 -11.21 13.21
N ALA A 205 17.17 -11.58 13.87
CA ALA A 205 17.90 -10.64 14.71
C ALA A 205 18.35 -9.40 13.91
N SER A 206 18.89 -9.61 12.70
CA SER A 206 19.31 -8.50 11.82
C SER A 206 18.14 -7.65 11.34
N ASN A 207 17.01 -8.27 10.99
CA ASN A 207 15.86 -7.55 10.47
C ASN A 207 15.10 -6.83 11.59
N LEU A 208 15.12 -7.34 12.82
CA LEU A 208 14.53 -6.67 13.96
C LEU A 208 15.26 -5.37 14.29
N GLU A 209 16.60 -5.35 14.23
CA GLU A 209 17.35 -4.09 14.40
C GLU A 209 16.96 -3.05 13.34
N LEU A 210 16.82 -3.47 12.07
CA LEU A 210 16.36 -2.59 10.99
C LEU A 210 14.93 -2.10 11.24
N TYR A 211 14.04 -2.99 11.66
CA TYR A 211 12.65 -2.69 11.96
C TYR A 211 12.50 -1.71 13.12
N VAL A 212 13.23 -1.92 14.22
CA VAL A 212 13.24 -0.98 15.34
C VAL A 212 13.79 0.38 14.88
N GLY A 213 14.85 0.38 14.06
CA GLY A 213 15.36 1.58 13.42
C GLY A 213 14.29 2.30 12.58
N LEU A 214 13.46 1.56 11.85
CA LEU A 214 12.31 2.09 11.10
C LEU A 214 11.32 2.78 12.03
N VAL A 215 10.90 2.13 13.11
CA VAL A 215 9.96 2.69 14.07
C VAL A 215 10.54 3.96 14.72
N ASN A 216 11.82 3.94 15.12
CA ASN A 216 12.51 5.12 15.65
C ASN A 216 12.58 6.27 14.63
N TRP A 217 12.78 5.96 13.35
CA TRP A 217 12.71 6.95 12.28
C TRP A 217 11.29 7.52 12.14
N ILE A 218 10.25 6.68 12.14
CA ILE A 218 8.85 7.11 12.07
C ILE A 218 8.51 8.05 13.23
N CYS A 219 8.88 7.70 14.47
CA CYS A 219 8.66 8.59 15.62
C CYS A 219 9.34 9.94 15.43
N SER A 220 10.56 9.95 14.90
CA SER A 220 11.29 11.19 14.66
C SER A 220 10.74 12.03 13.50
N GLU A 221 10.36 11.39 12.40
CA GLU A 221 9.92 12.06 11.17
C GLU A 221 8.54 12.69 11.35
N TYR A 222 7.65 12.00 12.06
CA TYR A 222 6.25 12.40 12.26
C TYR A 222 5.98 13.00 13.65
N GLY A 223 7.01 13.14 14.48
CA GLY A 223 6.92 13.82 15.78
C GLY A 223 6.16 13.04 16.86
N PHE A 224 6.21 11.70 16.82
CA PHE A 224 5.64 10.87 17.89
C PHE A 224 6.59 10.75 19.08
N PRO A 225 6.06 10.53 20.30
CA PRO A 225 6.90 10.22 21.45
C PRO A 225 7.71 8.93 21.24
N SER A 226 8.83 8.80 21.94
CA SER A 226 9.64 7.57 21.91
C SER A 226 8.91 6.41 22.59
N LEU A 227 9.18 5.19 22.14
CA LEU A 227 8.66 3.97 22.75
C LEU A 227 9.63 3.46 23.83
N ASP A 228 9.09 2.91 24.91
CA ASP A 228 9.84 2.08 25.84
C ASP A 228 9.92 0.61 25.37
N ASP A 229 10.66 -0.22 26.09
CA ASP A 229 10.87 -1.64 25.76
C ASP A 229 9.55 -2.42 25.71
N GLY A 230 8.60 -2.10 26.59
CA GLY A 230 7.28 -2.73 26.65
C GLY A 230 6.39 -2.35 25.46
N ALA A 231 6.46 -1.09 25.02
CA ALA A 231 5.79 -0.62 23.82
C ALA A 231 6.31 -1.31 22.58
N PHE A 232 7.63 -1.50 22.43
CA PHE A 232 8.18 -2.27 21.32
C PHE A 232 7.63 -3.70 21.30
N GLN A 233 7.60 -4.39 22.44
CA GLN A 233 7.02 -5.72 22.52
C GLN A 233 5.54 -5.74 22.08
N ARG A 234 4.74 -4.79 22.56
CA ARG A 234 3.32 -4.72 22.21
C ARG A 234 3.09 -4.38 20.74
N LEU A 235 3.92 -3.51 20.17
CA LEU A 235 3.92 -3.14 18.77
C LEU A 235 4.25 -4.34 17.88
N LEU A 236 5.26 -5.13 18.24
CA LEU A 236 5.63 -6.35 17.50
C LEU A 236 4.48 -7.36 17.48
N LEU A 237 3.83 -7.59 18.63
CA LEU A 237 2.63 -8.44 18.70
C LEU A 237 1.48 -7.90 17.84
N ALA A 238 1.28 -6.58 17.83
CA ALA A 238 0.29 -5.94 16.96
C ALA A 238 0.62 -6.14 15.47
N GLY A 239 1.91 -6.02 15.12
CA GLY A 239 2.41 -6.21 13.77
C GLY A 239 2.24 -7.65 13.28
N MET A 240 2.64 -8.63 14.08
CA MET A 240 2.45 -10.06 13.77
C MET A 240 0.97 -10.43 13.62
N ARG A 241 0.08 -9.78 14.38
CA ARG A 241 -1.36 -9.96 14.21
C ARG A 241 -1.86 -9.33 12.90
N LEU A 242 -1.30 -8.18 12.49
CA LEU A 242 -1.65 -7.53 11.22
C LEU A 242 -1.24 -8.36 10.01
N THR A 243 -0.04 -8.95 10.05
CA THR A 243 0.49 -9.81 8.98
C THR A 243 -0.11 -11.21 8.99
N GLU A 244 -0.86 -11.56 10.04
CA GLU A 244 -1.37 -12.91 10.31
C GLU A 244 -0.25 -13.99 10.36
N ASP A 245 1.01 -13.58 10.57
CA ASP A 245 2.19 -14.45 10.64
C ASP A 245 3.15 -13.98 11.74
N GLN A 246 3.47 -14.89 12.66
CA GLN A 246 4.40 -14.67 13.78
C GLN A 246 5.85 -14.43 13.34
N HIS A 247 6.19 -14.73 12.09
CA HIS A 247 7.53 -14.56 11.53
C HIS A 247 7.66 -13.31 10.67
N TYR A 248 6.63 -12.46 10.59
CA TYR A 248 6.67 -11.24 9.78
C TYR A 248 6.24 -10.02 10.58
N LEU A 249 6.82 -8.87 10.23
CA LEU A 249 6.49 -7.57 10.79
C LEU A 249 6.13 -6.59 9.67
N PRO A 250 5.11 -5.75 9.83
CA PRO A 250 4.65 -4.86 8.77
C PRO A 250 5.59 -3.67 8.60
N LEU A 251 5.98 -3.32 7.38
CA LEU A 251 6.77 -2.13 7.05
C LEU A 251 5.91 -0.89 6.76
N GLY A 252 4.59 -1.04 6.67
CA GLY A 252 3.67 0.02 6.27
C GLY A 252 3.74 1.26 7.16
N VAL A 253 4.26 2.38 6.65
CA VAL A 253 4.44 3.62 7.43
C VAL A 253 3.11 4.17 7.94
N MET A 254 2.05 4.11 7.11
CA MET A 254 0.72 4.60 7.48
C MET A 254 0.12 3.85 8.67
N TRP A 255 0.30 2.52 8.72
CA TRP A 255 -0.18 1.70 9.84
C TRP A 255 0.48 2.10 11.15
N HIS A 256 1.82 2.26 11.14
CA HIS A 256 2.55 2.75 12.31
C HIS A 256 2.11 4.14 12.73
N CYS A 257 2.02 5.09 11.79
CA CYS A 257 1.58 6.45 12.10
C CYS A 257 0.19 6.47 12.74
N GLN A 258 -0.74 5.66 12.23
CA GLN A 258 -2.09 5.55 12.81
C GLN A 258 -2.04 5.00 14.24
N LEU A 259 -1.34 3.88 14.45
CA LEU A 259 -1.25 3.23 15.76
C LEU A 259 -0.53 4.11 16.79
N LEU A 260 0.63 4.67 16.43
CA LEU A 260 1.43 5.53 17.30
C LEU A 260 0.71 6.85 17.61
N SER A 261 -0.03 7.42 16.66
CA SER A 261 -0.83 8.61 16.89
C SER A 261 -1.99 8.37 17.86
N LEU A 262 -2.56 7.17 17.89
CA LEU A 262 -3.58 6.80 18.87
C LEU A 262 -2.95 6.50 20.23
N ALA A 263 -1.84 5.74 20.25
CA ALA A 263 -1.12 5.40 21.48
C ALA A 263 -0.60 6.65 22.21
N ALA A 264 -0.14 7.67 21.47
CA ALA A 264 0.29 8.94 22.04
C ALA A 264 -0.81 9.69 22.82
N GLN A 265 -2.10 9.41 22.57
CA GLN A 265 -3.20 9.98 23.35
C GLN A 265 -3.36 9.33 24.72
N PHE A 266 -2.81 8.13 24.90
CA PHE A 266 -2.83 7.36 26.14
C PHE A 266 -1.48 7.34 26.85
N SER A 267 -0.46 7.98 26.29
CA SER A 267 0.86 8.10 26.91
C SER A 267 0.92 9.25 27.90
N ASP A 268 1.32 8.96 29.13
CA ASP A 268 1.74 9.97 30.09
C ASP A 268 3.24 10.26 29.88
N GLN A 269 3.67 11.52 30.04
CA GLN A 269 5.10 11.91 30.08
C GLN A 269 5.90 11.78 28.77
N ASN A 270 5.26 11.81 27.61
CA ASN A 270 5.95 11.83 26.31
C ASN A 270 6.79 10.57 26.03
N ILE A 271 6.38 9.43 26.60
CA ILE A 271 6.91 8.08 26.30
C ILE A 271 5.70 7.17 26.08
N ILE A 272 5.66 6.46 24.96
CA ILE A 272 4.64 5.44 24.69
C ILE A 272 5.09 4.15 25.39
N ASP A 273 4.24 3.62 26.27
CA ASP A 273 4.44 2.35 26.96
C ASP A 273 3.55 1.23 26.38
N TYR A 274 3.69 0.02 26.93
CA TYR A 274 2.85 -1.13 26.54
C TYR A 274 1.35 -0.81 26.61
N VAL A 275 0.91 -0.19 27.71
CA VAL A 275 -0.50 0.05 28.03
C VAL A 275 -1.10 1.07 27.06
N ALA A 276 -0.34 2.07 26.64
CA ALA A 276 -0.77 3.06 25.67
C ALA A 276 -1.04 2.43 24.29
N ILE A 277 -0.17 1.52 23.82
CA ILE A 277 -0.40 0.80 22.56
C ILE A 277 -1.61 -0.13 22.69
N ASP A 278 -1.73 -0.84 23.81
CA ASP A 278 -2.85 -1.76 24.05
C ASP A 278 -4.20 -1.02 24.04
N LYS A 279 -4.30 0.10 24.77
CA LYS A 279 -5.48 0.97 24.76
C LYS A 279 -5.80 1.52 23.38
N ALA A 280 -4.80 1.92 22.60
CA ALA A 280 -5.00 2.42 21.25
C ALA A 280 -5.61 1.35 20.33
N ILE A 281 -5.20 0.10 20.50
CA ILE A 281 -5.72 -1.03 19.75
C ILE A 281 -7.15 -1.34 20.18
N ASP A 282 -7.43 -1.41 21.48
CA ASP A 282 -8.76 -1.66 22.03
C ASP A 282 -9.75 -0.56 21.62
N ASP A 283 -9.34 0.70 21.67
CA ASP A 283 -10.13 1.85 21.27
C ASP A 283 -10.43 1.85 19.76
N LYS A 284 -9.49 1.41 18.92
CA LYS A 284 -9.73 1.16 17.48
C LYS A 284 -10.76 0.04 17.29
N TYR A 285 -10.56 -1.12 17.92
CA TYR A 285 -11.48 -2.25 17.84
C TYR A 285 -12.89 -1.86 18.29
N TYR A 286 -13.02 -1.09 19.38
CA TYR A 286 -14.31 -0.61 19.87
C TYR A 286 -15.08 0.16 18.79
N ARG A 287 -14.44 1.10 18.08
CA ARG A 287 -15.09 1.85 16.98
C ARG A 287 -15.53 0.97 15.82
N GLU A 288 -14.78 -0.08 15.53
CA GLU A 288 -15.02 -1.00 14.41
C GLU A 288 -15.92 -2.19 14.79
N SER A 289 -16.36 -2.26 16.06
CA SER A 289 -17.01 -3.45 16.61
C SER A 289 -18.53 -3.51 16.45
N TYR A 290 -19.19 -2.50 15.87
CA TYR A 290 -20.66 -2.47 15.80
C TYR A 290 -21.26 -3.70 15.10
N LEU A 291 -20.80 -4.02 13.88
CA LEU A 291 -21.30 -5.19 13.14
C LEU A 291 -20.92 -6.53 13.81
N PRO A 292 -19.65 -6.75 14.23
CA PRO A 292 -19.30 -7.95 15.00
C PRO A 292 -20.14 -8.13 16.27
N GLN A 293 -20.36 -7.05 17.03
CA GLN A 293 -21.20 -7.09 18.24
C GLN A 293 -22.65 -7.39 17.91
N ARG A 294 -23.17 -6.86 16.79
CA ARG A 294 -24.53 -7.14 16.34
C ARG A 294 -24.72 -8.63 16.04
N ALA A 295 -23.77 -9.25 15.34
CA ALA A 295 -23.80 -10.70 15.08
C ALA A 295 -23.81 -11.52 16.38
N VAL A 296 -22.99 -11.11 17.37
CA VAL A 296 -22.99 -11.74 18.71
C VAL A 296 -24.35 -11.54 19.41
N TYR A 297 -24.95 -10.35 19.33
CA TYR A 297 -26.27 -10.12 19.91
C TYR A 297 -27.37 -10.94 19.26
N ASP A 298 -27.33 -11.12 17.93
CA ASP A 298 -28.33 -11.96 17.25
C ASP A 298 -28.24 -13.44 17.71
N ILE A 299 -27.05 -13.93 18.10
CA ILE A 299 -26.87 -15.23 18.76
C ILE A 299 -27.43 -15.20 20.19
N LEU A 300 -27.06 -14.21 20.99
CA LEU A 300 -27.47 -14.11 22.41
C LEU A 300 -28.98 -13.92 22.57
N ASP A 301 -29.62 -13.22 21.62
CA ASP A 301 -31.06 -12.99 21.57
C ASP A 301 -31.83 -14.21 20.99
N GLY A 302 -31.12 -15.26 20.57
CA GLY A 302 -31.70 -16.49 20.05
C GLY A 302 -32.27 -16.36 18.62
N GLN A 303 -31.89 -15.31 17.88
CA GLN A 303 -32.23 -15.17 16.46
C GLN A 303 -31.38 -16.13 15.61
N VAL A 304 -30.13 -16.32 16.01
CA VAL A 304 -29.20 -17.30 15.42
C VAL A 304 -28.92 -18.39 16.47
N ILE A 305 -29.21 -19.65 16.12
CA ILE A 305 -29.08 -20.78 17.06
C ILE A 305 -27.69 -21.39 16.93
N ILE A 306 -26.82 -21.11 17.92
CA ILE A 306 -25.47 -21.67 18.03
C ILE A 306 -25.31 -22.32 19.41
N GLU A 307 -25.17 -23.65 19.42
CA GLU A 307 -24.93 -24.40 20.66
C GLU A 307 -23.42 -24.42 20.96
N THR A 308 -23.02 -23.92 22.13
CA THR A 308 -21.60 -23.87 22.58
C THR A 308 -21.29 -24.87 23.68
N THR A 309 -22.30 -25.59 24.19
CA THR A 309 -22.16 -26.62 25.22
C THR A 309 -23.04 -27.82 24.91
N GLY A 310 -22.74 -28.95 25.55
CA GLY A 310 -23.46 -30.20 25.31
C GLY A 310 -22.99 -30.94 24.06
N GLU A 311 -23.85 -31.83 23.56
CA GLU A 311 -23.58 -32.66 22.39
C GLU A 311 -24.85 -32.83 21.56
N GLN A 312 -24.68 -32.87 20.23
CA GLN A 312 -25.78 -33.09 19.29
C GLN A 312 -25.28 -33.94 18.12
N ILE A 313 -25.97 -35.03 17.82
CA ILE A 313 -25.60 -35.92 16.72
C ILE A 313 -25.84 -35.23 15.38
N GLY A 314 -24.83 -35.27 14.50
CA GLY A 314 -24.92 -34.73 13.15
C GLY A 314 -24.87 -33.20 13.08
N GLN A 315 -24.37 -32.53 14.12
CA GLN A 315 -24.16 -31.07 14.09
C GLN A 315 -22.73 -30.70 14.47
N ILE A 316 -22.19 -29.68 13.81
CA ILE A 316 -20.93 -29.03 14.15
C ILE A 316 -21.08 -27.51 14.01
N ASN A 317 -20.22 -26.76 14.70
CA ASN A 317 -20.06 -25.33 14.45
C ASN A 317 -18.90 -25.14 13.48
N GLY A 318 -19.21 -24.74 12.26
CA GLY A 318 -18.24 -24.18 11.33
C GLY A 318 -17.80 -22.79 11.77
N LEU A 319 -16.62 -22.38 11.34
CA LEU A 319 -16.11 -21.01 11.52
C LEU A 319 -16.10 -20.35 10.16
N THR A 320 -16.85 -19.26 10.02
CA THR A 320 -16.88 -18.45 8.81
C THR A 320 -16.25 -17.10 9.07
N VAL A 321 -15.69 -16.51 8.02
CA VAL A 321 -15.17 -15.13 8.04
C VAL A 321 -16.12 -14.29 7.22
N ILE A 322 -16.75 -13.32 7.88
CA ILE A 322 -17.61 -12.33 7.23
C ILE A 322 -16.74 -11.16 6.82
N ASP A 323 -16.69 -10.92 5.51
CA ASP A 323 -16.12 -9.73 4.92
C ASP A 323 -17.25 -8.90 4.31
N MET A 324 -17.30 -7.62 4.66
CA MET A 324 -18.33 -6.70 4.21
C MET A 324 -17.71 -5.50 3.53
N ALA A 325 -18.04 -5.31 2.25
CA ALA A 325 -17.56 -4.18 1.47
C ALA A 325 -17.85 -2.85 2.18
N GLY A 326 -16.79 -2.05 2.38
CA GLY A 326 -16.86 -0.77 3.08
C GLY A 326 -16.72 -0.86 4.61
N HIS A 327 -16.66 -2.06 5.20
CA HIS A 327 -16.29 -2.26 6.59
C HIS A 327 -14.77 -2.46 6.72
N PRO A 328 -14.08 -1.87 7.72
CA PRO A 328 -12.61 -1.87 7.79
C PRO A 328 -12.01 -3.19 8.30
N VAL A 329 -12.82 -4.07 8.88
CA VAL A 329 -12.38 -5.34 9.45
C VAL A 329 -13.34 -6.46 9.07
N SER A 330 -12.79 -7.63 8.77
CA SER A 330 -13.55 -8.87 8.75
C SER A 330 -13.77 -9.38 10.18
N TYR A 331 -14.79 -10.21 10.37
CA TYR A 331 -15.04 -10.83 11.67
C TYR A 331 -15.46 -12.29 11.53
N GLY A 332 -15.12 -13.07 12.56
CA GLY A 332 -15.52 -14.47 12.64
C GLY A 332 -16.96 -14.60 13.11
N GLU A 333 -17.73 -15.44 12.43
CA GLU A 333 -19.08 -15.82 12.83
C GLU A 333 -19.20 -17.36 12.84
N PRO A 334 -19.70 -17.97 13.93
CA PRO A 334 -19.95 -19.41 13.96
C PRO A 334 -21.18 -19.75 13.12
N ALA A 335 -21.07 -20.79 12.29
CA ALA A 335 -22.18 -21.29 11.47
C ALA A 335 -22.54 -22.72 11.88
N ARG A 336 -23.80 -22.98 12.22
CA ARG A 336 -24.26 -24.34 12.55
C ARG A 336 -24.44 -25.16 11.27
N ILE A 337 -23.61 -26.20 11.10
CA ILE A 337 -23.69 -27.14 9.98
C ILE A 337 -24.36 -28.42 10.47
N SER A 338 -25.40 -28.88 9.76
CA SER A 338 -26.11 -30.13 10.07
C SER A 338 -25.93 -31.17 8.96
N CYS A 339 -25.75 -32.43 9.37
CA CYS A 339 -25.76 -33.59 8.50
C CYS A 339 -26.89 -34.54 8.92
N VAL A 340 -27.72 -34.93 7.97
CA VAL A 340 -28.80 -35.91 8.16
C VAL A 340 -28.61 -37.07 7.20
N ILE A 341 -28.88 -38.29 7.67
CA ILE A 341 -28.72 -39.52 6.89
C ILE A 341 -30.10 -40.14 6.69
N HIS A 342 -30.41 -40.48 5.43
CA HIS A 342 -31.63 -41.16 5.04
C HIS A 342 -31.29 -42.39 4.19
N PHE A 343 -32.16 -43.40 4.19
CA PHE A 343 -32.04 -44.52 3.25
C PHE A 343 -32.19 -44.01 1.81
N GLY A 344 -31.27 -44.37 0.92
CA GLY A 344 -31.24 -43.93 -0.47
C GLY A 344 -30.04 -44.52 -1.23
N ASP A 345 -29.74 -43.98 -2.42
CA ASP A 345 -28.76 -44.53 -3.36
C ASP A 345 -27.29 -44.27 -2.98
N GLY A 346 -27.03 -43.64 -1.83
CA GLY A 346 -25.68 -43.36 -1.33
C GLY A 346 -25.06 -42.03 -1.78
N ASP A 347 -25.87 -41.13 -2.35
CA ASP A 347 -25.42 -39.79 -2.78
C ASP A 347 -25.27 -38.80 -1.62
N ILE A 348 -24.27 -37.92 -1.72
CA ILE A 348 -24.09 -36.77 -0.81
C ILE A 348 -24.81 -35.57 -1.41
N SER A 349 -25.75 -34.99 -0.66
CA SER A 349 -26.49 -33.81 -1.08
C SER A 349 -26.07 -32.61 -0.24
N ASP A 350 -25.35 -31.68 -0.88
CA ASP A 350 -25.10 -30.35 -0.33
C ASP A 350 -26.30 -29.44 -0.65
N VAL A 351 -26.98 -28.97 0.40
CA VAL A 351 -28.17 -28.11 0.27
C VAL A 351 -27.79 -26.70 -0.17
N GLU A 352 -26.67 -26.16 0.33
CA GLU A 352 -26.21 -24.81 0.05
C GLU A 352 -25.81 -24.68 -1.42
N ARG A 353 -25.03 -25.66 -1.91
CA ARG A 353 -24.64 -25.74 -3.32
C ARG A 353 -25.84 -25.91 -4.25
N LYS A 354 -26.82 -26.74 -3.89
CA LYS A 354 -28.05 -26.94 -4.69
C LYS A 354 -28.94 -25.70 -4.71
N ALA A 355 -28.83 -24.83 -3.70
CA ALA A 355 -29.55 -23.58 -3.61
C ALA A 355 -28.80 -22.38 -4.22
N GLU A 356 -27.63 -22.60 -4.85
CA GLU A 356 -26.78 -21.55 -5.44
C GLU A 356 -26.34 -20.48 -4.42
N LEU A 357 -26.09 -20.89 -3.17
CA LEU A 357 -25.67 -20.01 -2.08
C LEU A 357 -24.16 -20.06 -1.77
N GLY A 358 -23.41 -20.96 -2.41
CA GLY A 358 -21.99 -21.24 -2.12
C GLY A 358 -21.00 -20.81 -3.19
#